data_AF-A0A183H4B9-F1
#
_entry.id   AF-A0A183H4B9-F1
#
_cell.length_a   1.000
_cell.length_b   1.000
_cell.length_c   1.000
_cell.angle_alpha   90.00
_cell.angle_beta   90.00
_cell.angle_gamma   90.00
#
_symmetry.space_group_name_H-M   'P 1'
#
loop_
_entity.id
_entity.type
_entity.pdbx_description
1 polymer ?
#
loop_
_entity_poly.entity_id
_entity_poly.type
_entity_poly.pdbx_seq_one_letter_code
_entity_poly.pdbx_strand_id
1 'polypeptide(L)'
;MCLSLLLLFYLVTLLWIGNFTSETGYVVYCPCMGRFGNQMEHFLGVLAFAKALNRTLVLPPFVEYYPGKKQAIMVDFDKYFLVEPLRNFHKMIVMRDFIEEIAPNIWPLDKRKAFCWQPRQSIFDTSKSSGCHAKEGNPFGPFWDYSNVTFIGDVYYASNFPEAHFISSASVRKKWNEKFPADRYPVLSFISAPVAFPALMDHHHLQRHLHWSRAIVIEANKYVTESLERPFIGIHLRNDADWVSFTILDPVSYFKIIYMTQEIMQNSIEFKGIFS
;
A
#
# COMPACT_ATOMS: atom_id res chain seq x y z
N MET A 1 17.51 -32.84 -24.24
CA MET A 1 16.47 -31.77 -24.24
C MET A 1 15.97 -31.43 -22.82
N CYS A 2 15.65 -32.40 -21.97
CA CYS A 2 15.13 -32.14 -20.60
C CYS A 2 16.12 -31.40 -19.67
N LEU A 3 17.41 -31.74 -19.70
CA LEU A 3 18.45 -31.11 -18.86
C LEU A 3 18.66 -29.62 -19.19
N SER A 4 18.51 -29.24 -20.46
CA SER A 4 18.69 -27.85 -20.92
C SER A 4 17.51 -26.96 -20.54
N LEU A 5 16.30 -27.52 -20.46
CA LEU A 5 15.09 -26.82 -19.98
C LEU A 5 15.14 -26.59 -18.46
N LEU A 6 15.63 -27.56 -17.70
CA LEU A 6 15.83 -27.44 -16.24
C LEU A 6 16.89 -26.38 -15.89
N LEU A 7 18.01 -26.36 -16.63
CA LEU A 7 19.05 -25.33 -16.49
C LEU A 7 18.54 -23.93 -16.85
N LEU A 8 17.74 -23.80 -17.92
CA LEU A 8 17.14 -22.53 -18.32
C LEU A 8 16.12 -22.05 -17.27
N PHE A 9 15.28 -22.94 -16.75
CA PHE A 9 14.33 -22.62 -15.69
C PHE A 9 15.05 -22.16 -14.41
N TYR A 10 16.12 -22.87 -14.01
CA TYR A 10 16.93 -22.51 -12.86
C TYR A 10 17.62 -21.14 -13.03
N LEU A 11 18.16 -20.86 -14.21
CA LEU A 11 18.74 -19.55 -14.56
C LEU A 11 17.70 -18.43 -14.54
N VAL A 12 16.50 -18.66 -15.07
CA VAL A 12 15.40 -17.68 -15.04
C VAL A 12 14.95 -17.43 -13.61
N THR A 13 14.82 -18.48 -12.78
CA THR A 13 14.48 -18.31 -11.36
C THR A 13 15.57 -17.58 -10.58
N LEU A 14 16.85 -17.86 -10.85
CA LEU A 14 17.97 -17.17 -10.19
C LEU A 14 18.08 -15.70 -10.60
N LEU A 15 17.88 -15.39 -11.89
CA LEU A 15 17.85 -14.00 -12.37
C LEU A 15 16.67 -13.23 -11.77
N TRP A 16 15.53 -13.89 -11.63
CA TRP A 16 14.34 -13.29 -11.06
C TRP A 16 14.47 -13.03 -9.56
N ILE A 17 14.98 -14.01 -8.78
CA ILE A 17 15.30 -13.83 -7.35
C ILE A 17 16.38 -12.76 -7.16
N GLY A 18 17.43 -12.77 -7.99
CA GLY A 18 18.52 -11.78 -7.96
C GLY A 18 18.04 -10.34 -8.22
N ASN A 19 16.99 -10.17 -9.02
CA ASN A 19 16.39 -8.86 -9.26
C ASN A 19 15.62 -8.33 -8.04
N PHE A 20 15.11 -9.25 -7.20
CA PHE A 20 14.36 -8.87 -6.00
C PHE A 20 15.22 -8.80 -4.75
N THR A 21 16.26 -9.63 -4.55
CA THR A 21 17.19 -9.52 -3.42
C THR A 21 17.84 -8.14 -3.38
N SER A 22 17.18 -7.20 -2.71
CA SER A 22 17.57 -5.81 -2.69
C SER A 22 18.52 -5.57 -1.53
N GLU A 23 19.77 -5.23 -1.84
CA GLU A 23 20.74 -4.73 -0.86
C GLU A 23 20.21 -3.49 -0.12
N THR A 24 19.23 -2.80 -0.70
CA THR A 24 18.62 -1.59 -0.12
C THR A 24 17.45 -1.90 0.81
N GLY A 25 16.97 -3.14 0.88
CA GLY A 25 15.86 -3.58 1.73
C GLY A 25 14.46 -3.21 1.20
N TYR A 26 13.45 -3.40 2.06
CA TYR A 26 12.03 -3.38 1.71
C TYR A 26 11.18 -2.49 2.62
N VAL A 27 10.07 -2.00 2.08
CA VAL A 27 8.98 -1.35 2.82
C VAL A 27 7.72 -2.21 2.67
N VAL A 28 7.15 -2.63 3.80
CA VAL A 28 5.88 -3.35 3.89
C VAL A 28 4.96 -2.50 4.77
N TYR A 29 3.68 -2.37 4.43
CA TYR A 29 2.74 -1.65 5.28
C TYR A 29 1.33 -2.22 5.19
N CYS A 30 0.52 -2.00 6.23
CA CYS A 30 -0.92 -2.21 6.13
C CYS A 30 -1.64 -0.93 5.67
N PRO A 31 -2.48 -0.99 4.62
CA PRO A 31 -3.43 0.06 4.28
C PRO A 31 -4.66 0.02 5.21
N CYS A 32 -4.42 -0.01 6.53
CA CYS A 32 -5.40 -0.30 7.57
C CYS A 32 -6.33 0.86 7.95
N MET A 33 -6.26 2.01 7.27
CA MET A 33 -7.07 3.19 7.57
C MET A 33 -7.98 3.56 6.39
N GLY A 34 -9.29 3.48 6.63
CA GLY A 34 -10.34 3.86 5.69
C GLY A 34 -10.65 2.82 4.62
N ARG A 35 -11.36 3.26 3.56
CA ARG A 35 -11.76 2.43 2.40
C ARG A 35 -10.82 2.67 1.22
N PHE A 36 -11.12 2.09 0.06
CA PHE A 36 -10.30 2.16 -1.15
C PHE A 36 -9.70 3.54 -1.43
N GLY A 37 -10.51 4.62 -1.43
CA GLY A 37 -9.99 5.99 -1.65
C GLY A 37 -8.91 6.41 -0.64
N ASN A 38 -9.10 6.13 0.65
CA ASN A 38 -8.08 6.39 1.68
C ASN A 38 -6.82 5.54 1.47
N GLN A 39 -6.99 4.29 1.06
CA GLN A 39 -5.87 3.38 0.78
C GLN A 39 -5.06 3.86 -0.42
N MET A 40 -5.71 4.39 -1.46
CA MET A 40 -5.05 4.97 -2.63
C MET A 40 -4.27 6.25 -2.28
N GLU A 41 -4.86 7.14 -1.49
CA GLU A 41 -4.17 8.34 -0.98
C GLU A 41 -2.89 7.96 -0.20
N HIS A 42 -2.99 7.01 0.73
CA HIS A 42 -1.81 6.48 1.41
C HIS A 42 -0.81 5.86 0.44
N PHE A 43 -1.28 5.08 -0.54
CA PHE A 43 -0.41 4.43 -1.51
C PHE A 43 0.43 5.45 -2.28
N LEU A 44 -0.13 6.58 -2.71
CA LEU A 44 0.64 7.64 -3.38
C LEU A 44 1.77 8.17 -2.49
N GLY A 45 1.48 8.42 -1.21
CA GLY A 45 2.51 8.81 -0.25
C GLY A 45 3.55 7.72 -0.04
N VAL A 46 3.15 6.46 0.11
CA VAL A 46 4.07 5.33 0.33
C VAL A 46 4.94 5.07 -0.88
N LEU A 47 4.42 5.27 -2.09
CA LEU A 47 5.17 5.16 -3.34
C LEU A 47 6.31 6.19 -3.38
N ALA A 48 6.04 7.45 -2.99
CA ALA A 48 7.07 8.47 -2.82
C ALA A 48 8.07 8.09 -1.71
N PHE A 49 7.56 7.60 -0.58
CA PHE A 49 8.37 7.21 0.58
C PHE A 49 9.38 6.09 0.25
N ALA A 50 8.92 5.00 -0.37
CA ALA A 50 9.76 3.87 -0.73
C ALA A 50 10.84 4.27 -1.75
N LYS A 51 10.48 5.09 -2.76
CA LYS A 51 11.45 5.63 -3.72
C LYS A 51 12.48 6.53 -3.05
N ALA A 52 12.05 7.41 -2.16
CA ALA A 52 12.92 8.32 -1.44
C ALA A 52 13.94 7.58 -0.54
N LEU A 53 13.56 6.46 0.06
CA LEU A 53 14.46 5.59 0.81
C LEU A 53 15.23 4.57 -0.05
N ASN A 54 14.96 4.55 -1.35
CA ASN A 54 15.47 3.54 -2.29
C ASN A 54 15.22 2.09 -1.85
N ARG A 55 14.13 1.83 -1.13
CA ARG A 55 13.73 0.49 -0.65
C ARG A 55 12.65 -0.09 -1.54
N THR A 56 12.74 -1.37 -1.90
CA THR A 56 11.72 -2.04 -2.70
C THR A 56 10.36 -1.97 -1.98
N LEU A 57 9.33 -1.48 -2.67
CA LEU A 57 7.98 -1.43 -2.11
C LEU A 57 7.30 -2.79 -2.25
N VAL A 58 6.84 -3.35 -1.13
CA VAL A 58 5.96 -4.52 -1.13
C VAL A 58 4.53 -4.02 -1.26
N LEU A 59 3.89 -4.31 -2.39
CA LEU A 59 2.53 -3.89 -2.71
C LEU A 59 1.54 -4.67 -1.85
N PRO A 60 0.84 -4.03 -0.90
CA PRO A 60 -0.06 -4.73 -0.01
C PRO A 60 -1.36 -5.12 -0.75
N PRO A 61 -2.07 -6.16 -0.28
CA PRO A 61 -3.45 -6.35 -0.67
C PRO A 61 -4.31 -5.17 -0.21
N PHE A 62 -5.34 -4.85 -0.98
CA PHE A 62 -6.41 -3.93 -0.59
C PHE A 62 -7.27 -4.54 0.50
N VAL A 63 -7.77 -3.69 1.39
CA VAL A 63 -8.70 -4.07 2.46
C VAL A 63 -10.11 -3.70 2.04
N GLU A 64 -11.00 -4.68 1.94
CA GLU A 64 -12.39 -4.49 1.55
C GLU A 64 -13.36 -4.87 2.67
N TYR A 65 -14.36 -4.03 2.88
CA TYR A 65 -15.42 -4.23 3.86
C TYR A 65 -16.73 -4.52 3.15
N TYR A 66 -17.38 -5.62 3.53
CA TYR A 66 -18.64 -6.04 2.96
C TYR A 66 -19.73 -6.05 4.03
N PRO A 67 -20.94 -5.52 3.73
CA PRO A 67 -22.08 -5.63 4.63
C PRO A 67 -22.32 -7.09 5.05
N GLY A 68 -22.55 -7.31 6.35
CA GLY A 68 -22.76 -8.63 6.91
C GLY A 68 -21.50 -9.47 7.16
N LYS A 69 -20.32 -9.05 6.68
CA LYS A 69 -19.05 -9.71 7.03
C LYS A 69 -18.44 -9.10 8.29
N LYS A 70 -18.09 -9.96 9.26
CA LYS A 70 -17.46 -9.55 10.52
C LYS A 70 -16.01 -9.07 10.35
N GLN A 71 -15.30 -9.62 9.37
CA GLN A 71 -13.90 -9.33 9.09
C GLN A 71 -13.75 -8.72 7.70
N ALA A 72 -12.81 -7.80 7.55
CA ALA A 72 -12.39 -7.32 6.24
C ALA A 72 -11.75 -8.45 5.43
N ILE A 73 -11.85 -8.37 4.11
CA ILE A 73 -11.16 -9.30 3.21
C ILE A 73 -9.98 -8.60 2.54
N MET A 74 -8.96 -9.38 2.24
CA MET A 74 -7.76 -8.91 1.56
C MET A 74 -7.81 -9.32 0.09
N VAL A 75 -7.47 -8.39 -0.77
CA VAL A 75 -7.50 -8.55 -2.21
C VAL A 75 -6.17 -8.11 -2.79
N ASP A 76 -5.43 -9.04 -3.40
CA ASP A 76 -4.09 -8.74 -3.93
C ASP A 76 -4.10 -7.55 -4.90
N PHE A 77 -3.03 -6.76 -4.82
CA PHE A 77 -2.88 -5.51 -5.57
C PHE A 77 -3.06 -5.71 -7.08
N ASP A 78 -2.51 -6.80 -7.60
CA ASP A 78 -2.48 -7.17 -9.02
C ASP A 78 -3.85 -7.61 -9.57
N LYS A 79 -4.88 -7.75 -8.71
CA LYS A 79 -6.27 -7.90 -9.17
C LYS A 79 -6.77 -6.63 -9.85
N TYR A 80 -6.46 -5.46 -9.30
CA TYR A 80 -6.99 -4.17 -9.79
C TYR A 80 -6.01 -3.41 -10.66
N PHE A 81 -4.71 -3.52 -10.41
CA PHE A 81 -3.71 -2.71 -11.11
C PHE A 81 -2.62 -3.56 -11.73
N LEU A 82 -2.10 -3.09 -12.86
CA LEU A 82 -0.88 -3.65 -13.45
C LEU A 82 0.33 -3.24 -12.60
N VAL A 83 1.19 -4.20 -12.28
CA VAL A 83 2.41 -3.96 -11.49
C VAL A 83 3.53 -3.37 -12.37
N GLU A 84 3.59 -3.73 -13.64
CA GLU A 84 4.70 -3.35 -14.53
C GLU A 84 4.85 -1.83 -14.75
N PRO A 85 3.77 -1.04 -14.98
CA PRO A 85 3.88 0.41 -15.10
C PRO A 85 4.43 1.09 -13.83
N LEU A 86 4.13 0.52 -12.66
CA LEU A 86 4.66 0.99 -11.40
C LEU A 86 6.15 0.62 -11.24
N ARG A 87 6.58 -0.58 -11.70
CA ARG A 87 8.00 -1.00 -11.70
C ARG A 87 8.90 -0.08 -12.51
N ASN A 88 8.37 0.56 -13.56
CA ASN A 88 9.09 1.61 -14.31
C ASN A 88 9.40 2.85 -13.44
N PHE A 89 8.60 3.10 -12.40
CA PHE A 89 8.82 4.21 -11.47
C PHE A 89 9.76 3.85 -10.32
N HIS A 90 9.58 2.67 -9.71
CA HIS A 90 10.38 2.21 -8.57
C HIS A 90 10.34 0.68 -8.41
N LYS A 91 11.33 0.10 -7.71
CA LYS A 91 11.34 -1.36 -7.46
C LYS A 91 10.16 -1.76 -6.58
N MET A 92 9.44 -2.81 -7.00
CA MET A 92 8.32 -3.36 -6.23
C MET A 92 7.96 -4.79 -6.56
N ILE A 93 7.35 -5.43 -5.56
CA ILE A 93 6.93 -6.83 -5.56
C ILE A 93 5.55 -6.94 -4.89
N VAL A 94 4.70 -7.86 -5.35
CA VAL A 94 3.39 -8.11 -4.71
C VAL A 94 3.62 -8.80 -3.37
N MET A 95 2.82 -8.48 -2.35
CA MET A 95 3.01 -9.00 -1.00
C MET A 95 2.99 -10.53 -0.92
N ARG A 96 2.11 -11.19 -1.68
CA ARG A 96 2.08 -12.65 -1.82
C ARG A 96 3.46 -13.20 -2.21
N ASP A 97 3.99 -12.73 -3.33
CA ASP A 97 5.27 -13.18 -3.89
C ASP A 97 6.44 -12.84 -2.92
N PHE A 98 6.44 -11.65 -2.32
CA PHE A 98 7.45 -11.27 -1.32
C PHE A 98 7.47 -12.23 -0.11
N ILE A 99 6.30 -12.59 0.40
CA ILE A 99 6.18 -13.45 1.58
C ILE A 99 6.59 -14.88 1.26
N GLU A 100 6.31 -15.36 0.05
CA GLU A 100 6.64 -16.71 -0.39
C GLU A 100 8.14 -16.86 -0.69
N GLU A 101 8.74 -15.90 -1.38
CA GLU A 101 10.04 -16.11 -2.04
C GLU A 101 11.19 -15.37 -1.37
N ILE A 102 10.91 -14.22 -0.74
CA ILE A 102 11.93 -13.32 -0.21
C ILE A 102 11.97 -13.36 1.31
N ALA A 103 10.81 -13.19 1.96
CA ALA A 103 10.69 -13.08 3.39
C ALA A 103 11.32 -14.25 4.17
N PRO A 104 11.24 -15.52 3.75
CA PRO A 104 11.86 -16.62 4.51
C PRO A 104 13.36 -16.45 4.73
N ASN A 105 14.06 -15.80 3.79
CA ASN A 105 15.51 -15.65 3.81
C ASN A 105 15.98 -14.41 4.59
N ILE A 106 15.32 -13.26 4.37
CA ILE A 106 15.77 -11.97 4.94
C ILE A 106 14.92 -11.48 6.12
N TRP A 107 13.70 -12.01 6.27
CA TRP A 107 12.71 -11.61 7.27
C TRP A 107 11.97 -12.83 7.87
N PRO A 108 12.73 -13.80 8.43
CA PRO A 108 12.17 -15.01 9.03
C PRO A 108 11.30 -14.68 10.25
N LEU A 109 10.46 -15.64 10.65
CA LEU A 109 9.43 -15.46 11.69
C LEU A 109 9.98 -14.90 13.01
N ASP A 110 11.18 -15.31 13.40
CA ASP A 110 11.89 -14.90 14.62
C ASP A 110 12.57 -13.53 14.53
N LYS A 111 12.41 -12.80 13.41
CA LYS A 111 12.96 -11.46 13.20
C LYS A 111 11.91 -10.40 12.87
N ARG A 112 10.64 -10.78 12.76
CA ARG A 112 9.57 -9.87 12.33
C ARG A 112 9.20 -8.88 13.44
N LYS A 113 9.55 -7.61 13.26
CA LYS A 113 9.20 -6.51 14.18
C LYS A 113 8.20 -5.55 13.56
N ALA A 114 7.17 -5.15 14.30
CA ALA A 114 6.19 -4.18 13.85
C ALA A 114 6.74 -2.76 13.99
N PHE A 115 6.60 -1.94 12.96
CA PHE A 115 6.96 -0.52 13.00
C PHE A 115 5.72 0.32 13.28
N CYS A 116 5.77 1.17 14.30
CA CYS A 116 4.73 2.13 14.61
C CYS A 116 5.31 3.44 15.14
N TRP A 117 4.48 4.49 15.17
CA TRP A 117 4.89 5.83 15.55
C TRP A 117 5.49 5.86 16.97
N GLN A 118 4.72 5.37 17.94
CA GLN A 118 5.06 5.31 19.36
C GLN A 118 4.28 4.15 20.01
N PRO A 119 4.72 3.63 21.18
CA PRO A 119 3.95 2.63 21.91
C PRO A 119 2.60 3.21 22.33
N ARG A 120 1.56 2.39 22.23
CA ARG A 120 0.21 2.72 22.69
C ARG A 120 -0.29 1.62 23.63
N GLN A 121 -1.25 1.94 24.49
CA GLN A 121 -1.95 0.94 25.28
C GLN A 121 -2.87 0.11 24.35
N SER A 122 -3.05 -1.17 24.67
CA SER A 122 -4.03 -2.00 23.98
C SER A 122 -5.44 -1.52 24.33
N ILE A 123 -6.30 -1.45 23.31
CA ILE A 123 -7.68 -1.01 23.42
C ILE A 123 -8.58 -2.16 23.91
N PHE A 124 -8.25 -3.39 23.53
CA PHE A 124 -9.05 -4.57 23.91
C PHE A 124 -8.57 -5.27 25.19
N ASP A 125 -7.33 -5.02 25.63
CA ASP A 125 -6.75 -5.65 26.81
C ASP A 125 -5.79 -4.70 27.54
N THR A 126 -6.30 -4.01 28.56
CA THR A 126 -5.53 -3.04 29.35
C THR A 126 -4.43 -3.68 30.21
N SER A 127 -4.39 -5.01 30.34
CA SER A 127 -3.32 -5.72 31.06
C SER A 127 -2.04 -5.90 30.23
N LYS A 128 -2.13 -5.76 28.90
CA LYS A 128 -0.97 -5.87 28.02
C LYS A 128 -0.06 -4.65 28.17
N SER A 129 1.25 -4.89 28.10
CA SER A 129 2.24 -3.83 28.01
C SER A 129 2.03 -2.98 26.77
N SER A 130 2.30 -1.68 26.85
CA SER A 130 2.25 -0.77 25.71
C SER A 130 3.12 -1.25 24.56
N GLY A 131 2.60 -1.17 23.35
CA GLY A 131 3.30 -1.60 22.13
C GLY A 131 2.66 -1.07 20.86
N CYS A 132 3.05 -1.63 19.72
CA CYS A 132 2.40 -1.32 18.45
C CYS A 132 1.02 -1.98 18.34
N HIS A 133 0.86 -3.16 18.97
CA HIS A 133 -0.34 -4.00 18.90
C HIS A 133 -0.80 -4.21 17.44
N ALA A 134 0.14 -4.66 16.60
CA ALA A 134 0.06 -4.66 15.14
C ALA A 134 -1.13 -5.43 14.54
N LYS A 135 -1.71 -6.37 15.30
CA LYS A 135 -2.81 -7.26 14.88
C LYS A 135 -4.10 -7.03 15.67
N GLU A 136 -4.16 -5.92 16.39
CA GLU A 136 -5.28 -5.62 17.27
C GLU A 136 -6.45 -5.00 16.48
N GLY A 137 -7.60 -5.69 16.48
CA GLY A 137 -8.81 -5.24 15.80
C GLY A 137 -8.86 -5.54 14.30
N ASN A 138 -9.85 -4.96 13.65
CA ASN A 138 -10.14 -5.10 12.22
C ASN A 138 -9.89 -3.72 11.56
N PRO A 139 -9.06 -3.62 10.49
CA PRO A 139 -8.52 -4.70 9.65
C PRO A 139 -7.14 -5.23 10.02
N PHE A 140 -6.51 -4.70 11.06
CA PHE A 140 -5.12 -5.00 11.45
C PHE A 140 -4.82 -6.49 11.58
N GLY A 141 -5.58 -7.23 12.39
CA GLY A 141 -5.37 -8.67 12.57
C GLY A 141 -5.52 -9.44 11.27
N PRO A 142 -6.71 -9.41 10.65
CA PRO A 142 -6.97 -10.08 9.38
C PRO A 142 -5.93 -9.79 8.30
N PHE A 143 -5.51 -8.53 8.14
CA PHE A 143 -4.52 -8.14 7.12
C PHE A 143 -3.20 -8.90 7.26
N TRP A 144 -2.63 -8.96 8.46
CA TRP A 144 -1.38 -9.67 8.68
C TRP A 144 -1.58 -11.19 8.69
N ASP A 145 -2.75 -11.68 9.11
CA ASP A 145 -3.12 -13.10 9.03
C ASP A 145 -3.20 -13.60 7.59
N TYR A 146 -3.70 -12.79 6.65
CA TYR A 146 -3.80 -13.14 5.23
C TYR A 146 -2.47 -13.58 4.62
N SER A 147 -1.36 -12.99 5.09
CA SER A 147 0.00 -13.32 4.65
C SER A 147 0.81 -14.10 5.70
N ASN A 148 0.17 -14.73 6.68
CA ASN A 148 0.84 -15.49 7.74
C ASN A 148 1.96 -14.71 8.45
N VAL A 149 1.71 -13.42 8.73
CA VAL A 149 2.63 -12.55 9.44
C VAL A 149 2.28 -12.45 10.92
N THR A 150 3.27 -12.77 11.75
CA THR A 150 3.27 -12.57 13.20
C THR A 150 4.49 -11.72 13.56
N PHE A 151 4.36 -10.87 14.58
CA PHE A 151 5.43 -10.01 15.04
C PHE A 151 5.91 -10.47 16.43
N ILE A 152 7.23 -10.45 16.63
CA ILE A 152 7.88 -10.83 17.89
C ILE A 152 8.37 -9.63 18.70
N GLY A 153 8.16 -8.42 18.18
CA GLY A 153 8.56 -7.19 18.86
C GLY A 153 8.19 -5.95 18.06
N ASP A 154 8.51 -4.80 18.63
CA ASP A 154 8.09 -3.50 18.12
C ASP A 154 9.31 -2.60 17.85
N VAL A 155 9.16 -1.68 16.90
CA VAL A 155 10.11 -0.63 16.57
C VAL A 155 9.36 0.70 16.52
N TYR A 156 9.77 1.62 17.39
CA TYR A 156 9.18 2.96 17.49
C TYR A 156 10.04 3.97 16.73
N TYR A 157 9.50 4.52 15.65
CA TYR A 157 10.30 5.42 14.82
C TYR A 157 10.21 6.88 15.25
N ALA A 158 9.08 7.36 15.80
CA ALA A 158 8.83 8.79 15.93
C ALA A 158 9.27 9.45 17.25
N SER A 159 9.56 8.69 18.31
CA SER A 159 9.88 9.25 19.64
C SER A 159 11.03 10.27 19.64
N ASN A 160 11.94 10.20 18.66
CA ASN A 160 12.98 11.21 18.40
C ASN A 160 13.04 11.63 16.92
N PHE A 161 11.94 11.41 16.18
CA PHE A 161 11.83 11.65 14.74
C PHE A 161 10.39 12.10 14.37
N PRO A 162 9.88 13.20 14.94
CA PRO A 162 8.52 13.67 14.66
C PRO A 162 8.31 14.04 13.18
N GLU A 163 9.37 14.44 12.48
CA GLU A 163 9.36 14.77 11.06
C GLU A 163 9.44 13.54 10.12
N ALA A 164 9.32 12.32 10.65
CA ALA A 164 9.50 11.06 9.90
C ALA A 164 8.64 10.93 8.62
N HIS A 165 7.48 11.59 8.59
CA HIS A 165 6.54 11.57 7.47
C HIS A 165 6.91 12.57 6.35
N PHE A 166 7.83 13.52 6.58
CA PHE A 166 8.27 14.52 5.60
C PHE A 166 9.45 14.02 4.74
N ILE A 167 9.22 12.94 3.99
CA ILE A 167 10.27 12.21 3.28
C ILE A 167 10.94 13.00 2.13
N SER A 168 10.32 14.11 1.70
CA SER A 168 10.88 15.03 0.69
C SER A 168 12.15 15.75 1.18
N SER A 169 12.38 15.84 2.49
CA SER A 169 13.59 16.43 3.06
C SER A 169 14.79 15.47 3.02
N ALA A 170 15.95 15.96 2.55
CA ALA A 170 17.19 15.18 2.51
C ALA A 170 17.68 14.78 3.91
N SER A 171 17.51 15.65 4.92
CA SER A 171 17.90 15.34 6.30
C SER A 171 17.02 14.23 6.89
N VAL A 172 15.73 14.23 6.57
CA VAL A 172 14.78 13.18 6.97
C VAL A 172 15.16 11.84 6.34
N ARG A 173 15.46 11.81 5.04
CA ARG A 173 15.94 10.58 4.37
C ARG A 173 17.23 10.04 4.99
N LYS A 174 18.20 10.92 5.26
CA LYS A 174 19.47 10.55 5.91
C LYS A 174 19.22 9.93 7.28
N LYS A 175 18.36 10.55 8.09
CA LYS A 175 17.99 10.06 9.43
C LYS A 175 17.27 8.70 9.38
N TRP A 176 16.41 8.46 8.40
CA TRP A 176 15.82 7.13 8.15
C TRP A 176 16.90 6.07 7.89
N ASN A 177 17.84 6.36 7.00
CA ASN A 177 18.91 5.42 6.63
C ASN A 177 19.90 5.16 7.77
N GLU A 178 20.21 6.18 8.58
CA GLU A 178 21.07 6.03 9.76
C GLU A 178 20.40 5.22 10.87
N LYS A 179 19.12 5.48 11.14
CA LYS A 179 18.37 4.82 12.21
C LYS A 179 17.97 3.39 11.82
N PHE A 180 17.66 3.17 10.55
CA PHE A 180 17.17 1.90 10.03
C PHE A 180 17.92 1.49 8.74
N PRO A 181 19.22 1.17 8.84
CA PRO A 181 19.99 0.71 7.69
C PRO A 181 19.53 -0.69 7.25
N ALA A 182 19.68 -1.01 5.96
CA ALA A 182 19.11 -2.21 5.35
C ALA A 182 19.76 -3.53 5.83
N ASP A 183 21.01 -3.49 6.26
CA ASP A 183 21.76 -4.61 6.84
C ASP A 183 21.14 -5.10 8.17
N ARG A 184 20.65 -4.16 9.01
CA ARG A 184 20.01 -4.44 10.30
C ARG A 184 18.49 -4.49 10.23
N TYR A 185 17.91 -3.70 9.32
CA TYR A 185 16.48 -3.60 9.09
C TYR A 185 16.19 -3.84 7.60
N PRO A 186 16.31 -5.10 7.13
CA PRO A 186 16.06 -5.45 5.74
C PRO A 186 14.60 -5.21 5.35
N VAL A 187 13.67 -5.23 6.32
CA VAL A 187 12.25 -4.97 6.12
C VAL A 187 11.75 -3.94 7.14
N LEU A 188 11.19 -2.84 6.63
CA LEU A 188 10.45 -1.86 7.43
C LEU A 188 8.96 -2.20 7.33
N SER A 189 8.40 -2.89 8.34
CA SER A 189 7.03 -3.42 8.34
C SER A 189 6.08 -2.59 9.19
N PHE A 190 5.44 -1.61 8.58
CA PHE A 190 4.59 -0.63 9.24
C PHE A 190 3.16 -1.12 9.47
N ILE A 191 2.65 -0.96 10.68
CA ILE A 191 1.27 -1.36 11.03
C ILE A 191 0.20 -0.46 10.38
N SER A 192 0.60 0.70 9.89
CA SER A 192 -0.18 1.67 9.14
C SER A 192 0.72 2.38 8.14
N ALA A 193 0.18 3.00 7.10
CA ALA A 193 0.99 3.74 6.14
C ALA A 193 1.84 4.82 6.84
N PRO A 194 3.18 4.87 6.64
CA PRO A 194 4.09 5.80 7.33
C PRO A 194 4.07 7.22 6.73
N VAL A 195 2.92 7.67 6.24
CA VAL A 195 2.77 8.89 5.44
C VAL A 195 1.57 9.69 5.90
N ALA A 196 1.51 10.96 5.51
CA ALA A 196 0.37 11.81 5.80
C ALA A 196 -0.91 11.30 5.10
N PHE A 197 -2.04 11.58 5.73
CA PHE A 197 -3.35 11.53 5.10
C PHE A 197 -4.05 12.87 5.31
N PRO A 198 -4.57 13.50 4.25
CA PRO A 198 -4.51 13.06 2.85
C PRO A 198 -3.11 13.07 2.24
N ALA A 199 -2.94 12.55 1.03
CA ALA A 199 -1.66 12.62 0.34
C ALA A 199 -1.26 14.10 0.16
N LEU A 200 0.05 14.34 0.12
CA LEU A 200 0.55 15.65 -0.27
C LEU A 200 0.21 15.88 -1.74
N MET A 201 -0.17 17.11 -2.10
CA MET A 201 -0.48 17.49 -3.49
C MET A 201 0.63 17.09 -4.46
N ASP A 202 1.88 17.24 -4.04
CA ASP A 202 3.07 16.86 -4.82
C ASP A 202 3.14 15.36 -5.12
N HIS A 203 2.35 14.51 -4.48
CA HIS A 203 2.29 13.07 -4.75
C HIS A 203 1.15 12.69 -5.70
N HIS A 204 0.19 13.57 -5.99
CA HIS A 204 -0.98 13.23 -6.83
C HIS A 204 -0.57 12.83 -8.25
N HIS A 205 0.49 13.46 -8.80
CA HIS A 205 1.03 13.11 -10.11
C HIS A 205 1.49 11.65 -10.22
N LEU A 206 1.75 10.97 -9.10
CA LEU A 206 2.16 9.56 -9.08
C LEU A 206 1.03 8.61 -9.50
N GLN A 207 -0.23 9.07 -9.44
CA GLN A 207 -1.37 8.29 -9.89
C GLN A 207 -1.22 7.85 -11.36
N ARG A 208 -0.51 8.61 -12.19
CA ARG A 208 -0.25 8.24 -13.60
C ARG A 208 0.41 6.88 -13.77
N HIS A 209 1.02 6.32 -12.72
CA HIS A 209 1.63 5.00 -12.75
C HIS A 209 0.64 3.87 -12.41
N LEU A 210 -0.56 4.19 -11.94
CA LEU A 210 -1.63 3.24 -11.65
C LEU A 210 -2.45 2.97 -12.90
N HIS A 211 -2.19 1.83 -13.53
CA HIS A 211 -2.93 1.38 -14.70
C HIS A 211 -3.85 0.24 -14.30
N TRP A 212 -5.13 0.32 -14.65
CA TRP A 212 -6.10 -0.74 -14.39
C TRP A 212 -5.67 -2.07 -15.01
N SER A 213 -5.97 -3.16 -14.31
CA SER A 213 -5.75 -4.51 -14.80
C SER A 213 -6.59 -4.76 -16.05
N ARG A 214 -6.15 -5.70 -16.89
CA ARG A 214 -6.85 -6.06 -18.13
C ARG A 214 -8.31 -6.47 -17.87
N ALA A 215 -8.57 -7.18 -16.75
CA ALA A 215 -9.91 -7.60 -16.38
C ALA A 215 -10.84 -6.40 -16.16
N ILE A 216 -10.40 -5.40 -15.39
CA ILE A 216 -11.16 -4.18 -15.11
C ILE A 216 -11.40 -3.38 -16.40
N VAL A 217 -10.38 -3.23 -17.26
CA VAL A 217 -10.51 -2.51 -18.53
C VAL A 217 -11.52 -3.19 -19.46
N ILE A 218 -11.50 -4.53 -19.55
CA ILE A 218 -12.46 -5.29 -20.36
C ILE A 218 -13.88 -5.08 -19.84
N GLU A 219 -14.10 -5.21 -18.53
CA GLU A 219 -15.41 -5.05 -17.91
C GLU A 219 -15.96 -3.62 -18.11
N ALA A 220 -15.12 -2.60 -17.88
CA ALA A 220 -15.49 -1.21 -18.07
C ALA A 220 -15.84 -0.92 -19.54
N ASN A 221 -15.02 -1.38 -20.50
CA ASN A 221 -15.28 -1.16 -21.93
C ASN A 221 -16.55 -1.86 -22.40
N LYS A 222 -16.81 -3.07 -21.88
CA LYS A 222 -18.06 -3.79 -22.15
C LYS A 222 -19.26 -2.98 -21.68
N TYR A 223 -19.25 -2.52 -20.42
CA TYR A 223 -20.34 -1.71 -19.87
C TYR A 223 -20.57 -0.42 -20.67
N VAL A 224 -19.50 0.31 -21.01
CA VAL A 224 -19.60 1.52 -21.82
C VAL A 224 -20.22 1.23 -23.19
N THR A 225 -19.79 0.17 -23.86
CA THR A 225 -20.28 -0.18 -25.21
C THR A 225 -21.75 -0.62 -25.19
N GLU A 226 -22.17 -1.35 -24.16
CA GLU A 226 -23.51 -1.92 -24.08
C GLU A 226 -24.54 -0.94 -23.49
N SER A 227 -24.11 0.03 -22.66
CA SER A 227 -25.02 0.83 -21.82
C SER A 227 -24.93 2.35 -22.03
N LEU A 228 -23.88 2.88 -22.66
CA LEU A 228 -23.64 4.33 -22.72
C LEU A 228 -23.44 4.82 -24.17
N GLU A 229 -24.34 5.70 -24.62
CA GLU A 229 -24.13 6.44 -25.86
C GLU A 229 -23.06 7.54 -25.65
N ARG A 230 -22.15 7.69 -26.61
CA ARG A 230 -21.08 8.69 -26.55
C ARG A 230 -21.51 10.00 -27.22
N PRO A 231 -21.11 11.17 -26.67
CA PRO A 231 -20.36 11.36 -25.43
C PRO A 231 -21.26 11.19 -24.19
N PHE A 232 -20.69 10.72 -23.08
CA PHE A 232 -21.38 10.59 -21.80
C PHE A 232 -20.71 11.40 -20.69
N ILE A 233 -21.46 11.73 -19.64
CA ILE A 233 -20.97 12.41 -18.43
C ILE A 233 -20.94 11.39 -17.29
N GLY A 234 -19.77 11.19 -16.69
CA GLY A 234 -19.62 10.41 -15.46
C GLY A 234 -19.85 11.27 -14.23
N ILE A 235 -20.78 10.87 -13.36
CA ILE A 235 -21.06 11.56 -12.09
C ILE A 235 -20.88 10.55 -10.95
N HIS A 236 -20.08 10.90 -9.95
CA HIS A 236 -19.96 10.15 -8.71
C HIS A 236 -20.76 10.81 -7.60
N LEU A 237 -21.79 10.11 -7.12
CA LEU A 237 -22.61 10.55 -6.01
C LEU A 237 -22.19 9.80 -4.75
N ARG A 238 -21.57 10.53 -3.81
CA ARG A 238 -21.27 10.02 -2.46
C ARG A 238 -22.31 10.59 -1.49
N ASN A 239 -23.38 9.84 -1.23
CA ASN A 239 -24.55 10.33 -0.50
C ASN A 239 -25.10 9.34 0.55
N ASP A 240 -24.33 8.32 0.91
CA ASP A 240 -24.68 7.38 1.99
C ASP A 240 -24.79 8.10 3.36
N ALA A 241 -25.54 7.51 4.29
CA ALA A 241 -25.78 8.09 5.63
C ALA A 241 -24.50 8.35 6.44
N ASP A 242 -23.47 7.53 6.24
CA ASP A 242 -22.14 7.73 6.85
C ASP A 242 -21.49 9.03 6.35
N TRP A 243 -21.66 9.35 5.06
CA TRP A 243 -21.21 10.59 4.47
C TRP A 243 -21.94 11.79 5.06
N VAL A 244 -23.28 11.72 5.15
CA VAL A 244 -24.09 12.80 5.73
C VAL A 244 -23.67 13.08 7.18
N SER A 245 -23.46 12.04 7.97
CA SER A 245 -22.99 12.16 9.36
C SER A 245 -21.62 12.83 9.44
N PHE A 246 -20.69 12.49 8.55
CA PHE A 246 -19.38 13.15 8.48
C PHE A 246 -19.51 14.64 8.11
N THR A 247 -20.34 14.99 7.12
CA THR A 247 -20.52 16.39 6.66
C THR A 247 -21.04 17.31 7.75
N ILE A 248 -21.87 16.79 8.66
CA ILE A 248 -22.46 17.53 9.77
C ILE A 248 -21.44 17.73 10.90
N LEU A 249 -20.54 16.76 11.11
CA LEU A 249 -19.61 16.75 12.24
C LEU A 249 -18.29 17.47 11.96
N ASP A 250 -17.81 17.53 10.71
CA ASP A 250 -16.58 18.23 10.34
C ASP A 250 -16.67 18.90 8.94
N PRO A 251 -17.28 20.10 8.87
CA PRO A 251 -17.48 20.80 7.60
C PRO A 251 -16.19 21.37 6.98
N VAL A 252 -15.07 21.44 7.72
CA VAL A 252 -13.80 21.96 7.20
C VAL A 252 -13.00 20.85 6.51
N SER A 253 -12.93 19.66 7.13
CA SER A 253 -12.33 18.48 6.48
C SER A 253 -13.15 18.00 5.28
N TYR A 254 -14.46 18.24 5.30
CA TYR A 254 -15.38 17.98 4.19
C TYR A 254 -14.93 18.61 2.85
N PHE A 255 -14.59 19.90 2.84
CA PHE A 255 -14.18 20.57 1.61
C PHE A 255 -12.91 19.95 1.01
N LYS A 256 -11.93 19.58 1.85
CA LYS A 256 -10.68 18.95 1.37
C LYS A 256 -10.93 17.58 0.74
N ILE A 257 -11.83 16.76 1.29
CA ILE A 257 -12.07 15.38 0.82
C ILE A 257 -12.80 15.33 -0.54
N ILE A 258 -13.68 16.30 -0.82
CA ILE A 258 -14.39 16.38 -2.11
C ILE A 258 -13.42 16.62 -3.27
N TYR A 259 -12.48 17.55 -3.15
CA TYR A 259 -11.52 17.85 -4.23
C TYR A 259 -10.61 16.65 -4.55
N MET A 260 -10.21 15.86 -3.55
CA MET A 260 -9.28 14.74 -3.74
C MET A 260 -9.94 13.51 -4.38
N THR A 261 -11.17 13.20 -3.99
CA THR A 261 -11.93 12.10 -4.63
C THR A 261 -12.27 12.41 -6.09
N GLN A 262 -12.47 13.69 -6.44
CA GLN A 262 -12.62 14.12 -7.83
C GLN A 262 -11.32 14.01 -8.63
N GLU A 263 -10.16 14.42 -8.10
CA GLU A 263 -8.88 14.31 -8.83
C GLU A 263 -8.48 12.86 -9.12
N ILE A 264 -8.57 11.95 -8.14
CA ILE A 264 -8.26 10.53 -8.37
C ILE A 264 -9.21 9.92 -9.41
N MET A 265 -10.50 10.25 -9.37
CA MET A 265 -11.46 9.68 -10.31
C MET A 265 -11.38 10.32 -11.70
N GLN A 266 -11.18 11.63 -11.81
CA GLN A 266 -11.01 12.30 -13.10
C GLN A 266 -9.74 11.85 -13.83
N ASN A 267 -8.63 11.65 -13.12
CA ASN A 267 -7.39 11.17 -13.72
C ASN A 267 -7.35 9.66 -13.94
N SER A 268 -8.18 8.86 -13.25
CA SER A 268 -8.34 7.42 -13.55
C SER A 268 -9.37 7.16 -14.66
N ILE A 269 -10.15 8.17 -15.02
CA ILE A 269 -11.10 8.18 -16.14
C ILE A 269 -10.55 9.00 -17.33
N GLU A 270 -9.34 9.59 -17.25
CA GLU A 270 -8.62 10.06 -18.43
C GLU A 270 -8.21 8.86 -19.30
N PHE A 271 -9.18 8.33 -20.04
CA PHE A 271 -9.04 7.55 -21.29
C PHE A 271 -8.44 8.42 -22.42
N LYS A 272 -7.52 9.34 -22.10
CA LYS A 272 -6.78 10.10 -23.09
C LYS A 272 -5.63 9.22 -23.60
N GLY A 273 -5.91 8.46 -24.65
CA GLY A 273 -4.84 7.87 -25.50
C GLY A 273 -4.88 6.37 -25.75
N ILE A 274 -5.97 5.65 -25.46
CA ILE A 274 -6.13 4.23 -25.89
C ILE A 274 -7.06 4.10 -27.11
N PHE A 275 -7.60 5.23 -27.60
CA PHE A 275 -8.37 5.27 -28.85
C PHE A 275 -7.60 6.11 -29.88
N SER A 276 -6.59 5.49 -30.48
CA SER A 276 -6.08 5.81 -31.82
C SER A 276 -5.68 4.51 -32.49
#